data_AF-W2YKQ7-F1
#
_entry.id   AF-W2YKQ7-F1
#
_cell.length_a   1.000
_cell.length_b   1.000
_cell.length_c   1.000
_cell.angle_alpha   90.00
_cell.angle_beta   90.00
_cell.angle_gamma   90.00
#
_symmetry.space_group_name_H-M   'P 1'
#
loop_
_entity.id
_entity.type
_entity.pdbx_description
1 polymer ?
#
loop_
_entity_poly.entity_id
_entity_poly.type
_entity_poly.pdbx_seq_one_letter_code
_entity_poly.pdbx_strand_id
1 'polypeptide(L)'
;MPQVEKEKAKLKTLKPQDRKWKATEEKEKKTKKLETGDELLNKIQEVELPDMEEDGNVPVYDDCDEIRKKINFFFLVEKIVTKAAFLRALGDVNSNSLRSFMNLKRGAGSGAANVVYRTAYIFFEKKRILEGGKKTKKRLDNEKTQGRQGFPLRHDNGMRRVIVGIRT
;
A
#
# COMPACT_ATOMS: atom_id res chain seq x y z
N MET A 1 7.60 -25.84 -25.88
CA MET A 1 6.74 -25.24 -26.92
C MET A 1 5.42 -25.99 -27.21
N PRO A 2 5.24 -27.33 -27.05
CA PRO A 2 3.99 -28.01 -27.49
C PRO A 2 2.84 -28.11 -26.46
N GLN A 3 2.96 -27.55 -25.25
CA GLN A 3 1.93 -27.69 -24.19
C GLN A 3 0.91 -26.53 -24.14
N VAL A 4 1.33 -25.30 -24.45
CA VAL A 4 0.47 -24.10 -24.39
C VAL A 4 -0.60 -24.10 -25.51
N GLU A 5 -0.27 -24.70 -26.65
CA GLU A 5 -1.19 -24.79 -27.80
C GLU A 5 -2.28 -25.85 -27.59
N LYS A 6 -1.94 -26.95 -26.90
CA LYS A 6 -2.89 -27.99 -26.49
C LYS A 6 -3.88 -27.51 -25.41
N GLU A 7 -3.46 -26.60 -24.53
CA GLU A 7 -4.33 -25.96 -23.54
C GLU A 7 -5.36 -25.00 -24.18
N LYS A 8 -4.93 -24.20 -25.16
CA LYS A 8 -5.83 -23.32 -25.94
C LYS A 8 -6.82 -24.12 -26.78
N ALA A 9 -6.43 -25.30 -27.28
CA ALA A 9 -7.32 -26.20 -28.00
C ALA A 9 -8.37 -26.86 -27.08
N LYS A 10 -8.00 -27.24 -25.84
CA LYS A 10 -8.94 -27.77 -24.83
C LYS A 10 -9.94 -26.73 -24.31
N LEU A 11 -9.58 -25.44 -24.28
CA LEU A 11 -10.50 -24.37 -23.89
C LEU A 11 -11.59 -24.12 -24.96
N LYS A 12 -11.29 -24.41 -26.23
CA LYS A 12 -12.22 -24.27 -27.36
C LYS A 12 -13.26 -25.39 -27.49
N THR A 13 -13.08 -26.54 -26.80
CA THR A 13 -14.00 -27.68 -26.84
C THR A 13 -15.01 -27.76 -25.68
N LEU A 14 -14.99 -26.81 -24.74
CA LEU A 14 -15.96 -26.77 -23.65
C LEU A 14 -17.25 -26.07 -24.07
N LYS A 15 -18.40 -26.67 -23.73
CA LYS A 15 -19.74 -26.16 -24.08
C LYS A 15 -19.96 -24.76 -23.47
N PRO A 16 -20.75 -23.88 -24.11
CA PRO A 16 -20.96 -22.50 -23.66
C PRO A 16 -21.46 -22.37 -22.20
N GLN A 17 -22.17 -23.38 -21.71
CA GLN A 17 -22.73 -23.45 -20.36
C GLN A 17 -21.64 -23.61 -19.28
N ASP A 18 -20.57 -24.35 -19.54
CA ASP A 18 -19.46 -24.57 -18.60
C ASP A 18 -18.60 -23.32 -18.42
N ARG A 19 -18.49 -22.49 -19.47
CA ARG A 19 -17.85 -21.17 -19.40
C ARG A 19 -18.67 -20.19 -18.56
N LYS A 20 -20.00 -20.26 -18.68
CA LYS A 20 -20.91 -19.43 -17.88
C LYS A 20 -20.85 -19.83 -16.41
N TRP A 21 -20.85 -21.13 -16.10
CA TRP A 21 -20.73 -21.65 -14.73
C TRP A 21 -19.41 -21.25 -14.07
N LYS A 22 -18.28 -21.39 -14.77
CA LYS A 22 -16.96 -20.93 -14.27
C LYS A 22 -16.91 -19.42 -14.04
N ALA A 23 -17.52 -18.62 -14.90
CA ALA A 23 -17.58 -17.16 -14.74
C ALA A 23 -18.47 -16.73 -13.56
N THR A 24 -19.55 -17.46 -13.26
CA THR A 24 -20.37 -17.24 -12.05
C THR A 24 -19.66 -17.68 -10.78
N GLU A 25 -18.94 -18.80 -10.79
CA GLU A 25 -18.18 -19.27 -9.63
C GLU A 25 -16.99 -18.35 -9.30
N GLU A 26 -16.30 -17.84 -10.33
CA GLU A 26 -15.25 -16.83 -10.15
C GLU A 26 -15.82 -15.49 -9.67
N LYS A 27 -17.02 -15.11 -10.15
CA LYS A 27 -17.71 -13.93 -9.63
C LYS A 27 -18.08 -14.11 -8.16
N GLU A 28 -18.73 -15.20 -7.77
CA GLU A 28 -19.12 -15.45 -6.38
C GLU A 28 -17.92 -15.58 -5.43
N LYS A 29 -16.85 -16.26 -5.84
CA LYS A 29 -15.60 -16.31 -5.07
C LYS A 29 -14.97 -14.92 -4.95
N LYS A 30 -15.10 -14.08 -5.97
CA LYS A 30 -14.67 -12.68 -5.94
C LYS A 30 -15.57 -11.83 -5.04
N THR A 31 -16.91 -12.00 -5.05
CA THR A 31 -17.83 -11.26 -4.17
C THR A 31 -17.61 -11.62 -2.71
N LYS A 32 -17.55 -12.91 -2.37
CA LYS A 32 -17.31 -13.36 -0.98
C LYS A 32 -15.94 -12.91 -0.44
N LYS A 33 -14.92 -12.88 -1.32
CA LYS A 33 -13.59 -12.37 -0.96
C LYS A 33 -13.55 -10.84 -0.82
N LEU A 34 -14.37 -10.12 -1.58
CA LEU A 34 -14.55 -8.68 -1.44
C LEU A 34 -15.26 -8.35 -0.12
N GLU A 35 -16.29 -9.10 0.27
CA GLU A 35 -16.99 -8.93 1.55
C GLU A 35 -16.02 -9.06 2.74
N THR A 36 -15.21 -10.12 2.80
CA THR A 36 -14.22 -10.26 3.89
C THR A 36 -13.10 -9.21 3.82
N GLY A 37 -12.66 -8.83 2.62
CA GLY A 37 -11.57 -7.87 2.44
C GLY A 37 -11.96 -6.44 2.80
N ASP A 38 -13.16 -6.00 2.40
CA ASP A 38 -13.67 -4.67 2.69
C ASP A 38 -14.04 -4.53 4.18
N GLU A 39 -14.56 -5.58 4.80
CA GLU A 39 -14.76 -5.62 6.27
C GLU A 39 -13.45 -5.46 7.05
N LEU A 40 -12.37 -6.12 6.62
CA LEU A 40 -11.05 -5.96 7.25
C LEU A 40 -10.54 -4.52 7.11
N LEU A 41 -10.74 -3.90 5.95
CA LEU A 41 -10.35 -2.50 5.73
C LEU A 41 -11.11 -1.53 6.63
N ASN A 42 -12.41 -1.75 6.82
CA ASN A 42 -13.23 -0.91 7.69
C ASN A 42 -12.78 -1.02 9.14
N LYS A 43 -12.55 -2.25 9.63
CA LYS A 43 -12.01 -2.49 10.99
C LYS A 43 -10.65 -1.83 11.18
N ILE A 44 -9.76 -1.89 10.20
CA ILE A 44 -8.46 -1.20 10.27
C ILE A 44 -8.65 0.31 10.32
N GLN A 45 -9.58 0.89 9.56
CA GLN A 45 -9.82 2.34 9.59
C GLN A 45 -10.36 2.83 10.93
N GLU A 46 -11.25 2.06 11.56
CA GLU A 46 -11.85 2.38 12.87
C GLU A 46 -10.84 2.39 14.02
N VAL A 47 -9.69 1.71 13.88
CA VAL A 47 -8.66 1.73 14.92
C VAL A 47 -8.09 3.15 15.06
N GLU A 48 -8.19 3.70 16.26
CA GLU A 48 -7.55 4.96 16.64
C GLU A 48 -6.06 4.72 16.94
N LEU A 49 -5.22 5.64 16.45
CA LEU A 49 -3.79 5.64 16.77
C LEU A 49 -3.58 6.47 18.04
N PRO A 50 -2.98 5.90 19.10
CA PRO A 50 -2.74 6.62 20.35
C PRO A 50 -1.72 7.76 20.21
N ASP A 51 -0.86 7.69 19.18
CA ASP A 51 0.21 8.65 18.92
C ASP A 51 -0.17 9.71 17.87
N MET A 52 -1.46 9.92 17.61
CA MET A 52 -1.92 10.97 16.69
C MET A 52 -1.94 12.31 17.44
N GLU A 53 -1.12 13.27 17.00
CA GLU A 53 -1.08 14.62 17.59
C GLU A 53 -2.42 15.34 17.35
N GLU A 54 -2.80 16.29 18.21
CA GLU A 54 -4.07 17.07 18.10
C GLU A 54 -4.23 17.75 16.73
N ASP A 55 -3.12 18.10 16.07
CA ASP A 55 -3.09 18.67 14.72
C ASP A 55 -3.32 17.62 13.59
N GLY A 56 -3.64 16.38 13.96
CA GLY A 56 -3.75 15.24 13.05
C GLY A 56 -2.40 14.79 12.47
N ASN A 57 -1.29 15.32 12.98
CA ASN A 57 0.05 14.95 12.57
C ASN A 57 0.44 13.60 13.21
N VAL A 58 0.94 12.68 12.38
CA VAL A 58 1.33 11.33 12.85
C VAL A 58 2.81 11.16 12.54
N PRO A 59 3.67 11.04 13.57
CA PRO A 59 5.09 10.83 13.35
C PRO A 59 5.34 9.47 12.70
N VAL A 60 6.12 9.49 11.61
CA VAL A 60 6.45 8.29 10.82
C VAL A 60 7.85 7.83 11.19
N TYR A 61 8.02 6.57 11.58
CA TYR A 61 9.34 6.04 11.92
C TYR A 61 9.70 4.76 11.16
N ASP A 62 8.87 4.31 10.22
CA ASP A 62 9.28 3.27 9.26
C ASP A 62 9.80 3.94 8.00
N ASP A 63 10.95 3.49 7.50
CA ASP A 63 11.55 3.98 6.26
C ASP A 63 10.66 3.74 5.03
N CYS A 64 10.84 4.54 3.98
CA CYS A 64 10.14 4.36 2.70
C CYS A 64 10.31 2.94 2.14
N ASP A 65 11.49 2.33 2.30
CA ASP A 65 11.76 0.97 1.84
C ASP A 65 11.02 -0.10 2.66
N GLU A 66 10.85 0.12 3.97
CA GLU A 66 10.05 -0.78 4.82
C GLU A 66 8.57 -0.69 4.45
N ILE A 67 8.05 0.52 4.19
CA ILE A 67 6.67 0.69 3.69
C ILE A 67 6.48 0.01 2.34
N ARG A 68 7.41 0.13 1.39
CA ARG A 68 7.33 -0.60 0.10
C ARG A 68 7.29 -2.11 0.31
N LYS A 69 8.08 -2.65 1.24
CA LYS A 69 8.05 -4.09 1.57
C LYS A 69 6.71 -4.50 2.16
N LYS A 70 6.17 -3.74 3.11
CA LYS A 70 4.85 -3.98 3.72
C LYS A 70 3.74 -3.97 2.67
N ILE A 71 3.75 -2.99 1.76
CA ILE A 71 2.79 -2.92 0.63
C ILE A 71 2.91 -4.16 -0.27
N ASN A 72 4.13 -4.55 -0.65
CA ASN A 72 4.33 -5.73 -1.48
C ASN A 72 3.89 -7.01 -0.77
N PHE A 73 4.24 -7.18 0.51
CA PHE A 73 3.83 -8.33 1.31
C PHE A 73 2.29 -8.42 1.42
N PHE A 74 1.64 -7.30 1.72
CA PHE A 74 0.18 -7.21 1.80
C PHE A 74 -0.50 -7.66 0.49
N PHE A 75 -0.02 -7.18 -0.67
CA PHE A 75 -0.61 -7.56 -1.95
C PHE A 75 -0.22 -8.96 -2.44
N LEU A 76 0.96 -9.47 -2.11
CA LEU A 76 1.45 -10.76 -2.60
C LEU A 76 1.04 -11.93 -1.69
N VAL A 77 1.02 -11.74 -0.39
CA VAL A 77 0.79 -12.82 0.59
C VAL A 77 -0.67 -12.88 0.98
N GLU A 78 -1.22 -11.79 1.49
CA GLU A 78 -2.59 -11.78 1.98
C GLU A 78 -3.58 -11.89 0.81
N LYS A 79 -3.34 -11.15 -0.29
CA LYS A 79 -4.19 -11.13 -1.50
C LYS A 79 -5.69 -10.94 -1.20
N ILE A 80 -6.09 -10.51 -0.01
CA ILE A 80 -7.49 -10.40 0.42
C ILE A 80 -8.09 -9.11 -0.16
N VAL A 81 -7.31 -8.04 -0.14
CA VAL A 81 -7.74 -6.70 -0.52
C VAL A 81 -7.27 -6.34 -1.94
N THR A 82 -8.16 -5.71 -2.71
CA THR A 82 -7.80 -5.19 -4.04
C THR A 82 -7.02 -3.88 -3.94
N LYS A 83 -6.17 -3.57 -4.93
CA LYS A 83 -5.44 -2.29 -4.98
C LYS A 83 -6.36 -1.07 -4.87
N ALA A 84 -7.54 -1.14 -5.50
CA ALA A 84 -8.51 -0.06 -5.45
C ALA A 84 -9.10 0.13 -4.04
N ALA A 85 -9.51 -0.96 -3.39
CA ALA A 85 -10.04 -0.89 -2.02
C ALA A 85 -8.98 -0.40 -1.02
N PHE A 86 -7.73 -0.84 -1.16
CA PHE A 86 -6.62 -0.32 -0.37
C PHE A 86 -6.44 1.20 -0.56
N LEU A 87 -6.47 1.69 -1.80
CA LEU A 87 -6.33 3.12 -2.07
C LEU A 87 -7.45 3.98 -1.51
N ARG A 88 -8.69 3.45 -1.49
CA ARG A 88 -9.83 4.10 -0.80
C ARG A 88 -9.59 4.17 0.69
N ALA A 89 -9.14 3.07 1.30
CA ALA A 89 -8.83 3.02 2.72
C ALA A 89 -7.68 3.95 3.16
N LEU A 90 -6.82 4.35 2.22
CA LEU A 90 -5.77 5.36 2.46
C LEU A 90 -6.28 6.81 2.38
N GLY A 91 -7.58 7.05 2.19
CA GLY A 91 -8.17 8.37 1.97
C GLY A 91 -8.25 8.72 0.48
N ASP A 92 -8.76 7.80 -0.34
CA ASP A 92 -8.96 7.96 -1.79
C ASP A 92 -7.71 8.44 -2.55
N VAL A 93 -6.57 7.84 -2.24
CA VAL A 93 -5.29 8.17 -2.88
C VAL A 93 -5.29 7.75 -4.34
N ASN A 94 -4.80 8.61 -5.22
CA ASN A 94 -4.68 8.30 -6.64
C ASN A 94 -3.76 7.09 -6.88
N SER A 95 -4.22 6.15 -7.72
CA SER A 95 -3.45 5.01 -8.21
C SER A 95 -2.08 5.38 -8.81
N ASN A 96 -1.97 6.56 -9.45
CA ASN A 96 -0.71 7.03 -10.00
C ASN A 96 0.30 7.39 -8.90
N SER A 97 -0.17 7.91 -7.75
CA SER A 97 0.69 8.22 -6.61
C SER A 97 1.30 6.96 -6.00
N LEU A 98 0.53 5.88 -5.90
CA LEU A 98 1.01 4.56 -5.48
C LEU A 98 2.01 3.99 -6.47
N ARG A 99 1.69 4.02 -7.77
CA ARG A 99 2.61 3.57 -8.83
C ARG A 99 3.93 4.33 -8.78
N SER A 100 3.86 5.66 -8.64
CA SER A 100 5.04 6.50 -8.49
C SER A 100 5.84 6.07 -7.26
N PHE A 101 5.24 6.03 -6.06
CA PHE A 101 5.92 5.64 -4.82
C PHE A 101 6.67 4.30 -4.91
N MET A 102 6.05 3.30 -5.53
CA MET A 102 6.64 1.96 -5.71
C MET A 102 7.79 1.94 -6.72
N ASN A 103 7.79 2.86 -7.70
CA ASN A 103 8.81 2.96 -8.75
C ASN A 103 9.95 3.94 -8.42
N LEU A 104 9.82 4.76 -7.37
CA LEU A 104 10.90 5.64 -6.94
C LEU A 104 12.14 4.84 -6.54
N LYS A 105 13.33 5.44 -6.72
CA LYS A 105 14.61 4.83 -6.33
C LYS A 105 14.57 4.42 -4.86
N ARG A 106 15.18 3.28 -4.52
CA ARG A 106 15.27 2.84 -3.12
C ARG A 106 16.09 3.82 -2.30
N GLY A 107 15.73 3.95 -1.02
CA GLY A 107 16.31 4.91 -0.10
C GLY A 107 15.36 5.23 1.04
N ALA A 108 15.91 5.43 2.24
CA ALA A 108 15.16 5.67 3.49
C ALA A 108 14.14 6.81 3.36
N GLY A 109 14.54 7.92 2.73
CA GLY A 109 13.67 9.06 2.50
C GLY A 109 12.91 9.04 1.19
N SER A 110 13.28 8.22 0.18
CA SER A 110 13.06 8.54 -1.26
C SER A 110 11.63 8.89 -1.67
N GLY A 111 10.62 8.43 -0.92
CA GLY A 111 9.21 8.74 -1.14
C GLY A 111 8.55 9.61 -0.07
N ALA A 112 9.31 10.30 0.79
CA ALA A 112 8.81 11.04 1.95
C ALA A 112 7.77 12.12 1.58
N ALA A 113 7.97 12.79 0.44
CA ALA A 113 7.04 13.80 -0.08
C ALA A 113 5.74 13.22 -0.67
N ASN A 114 5.63 11.89 -0.84
CA ASN A 114 4.46 11.27 -1.42
C ASN A 114 3.43 10.95 -0.33
N VAL A 115 2.17 11.36 -0.55
CA VAL A 115 1.04 11.13 0.36
C VAL A 115 0.90 9.66 0.75
N VAL A 116 1.18 8.74 -0.18
CA VAL A 116 1.13 7.29 0.03
C VAL A 116 2.00 6.84 1.19
N TYR A 117 3.16 7.47 1.40
CA TYR A 117 4.09 7.07 2.46
C TYR A 117 3.45 7.24 3.84
N ARG A 118 2.91 8.43 4.12
CA ARG A 118 2.26 8.74 5.40
C ARG A 118 1.00 7.93 5.61
N THR A 119 0.11 7.86 4.61
CA THR A 119 -1.17 7.16 4.75
C THR A 119 -0.99 5.66 4.84
N ALA A 120 -0.08 5.06 4.06
CA ALA A 120 0.21 3.63 4.16
C ALA A 120 0.85 3.26 5.50
N TYR A 121 1.73 4.12 6.03
CA TYR A 121 2.30 3.91 7.35
C TYR A 121 1.21 3.91 8.44
N ILE A 122 0.30 4.88 8.43
CA ILE A 122 -0.87 4.93 9.34
C ILE A 122 -1.68 3.64 9.23
N PHE A 123 -1.98 3.21 8.00
CA PHE A 123 -2.72 1.97 7.76
C PHE A 123 -2.04 0.74 8.37
N PHE A 124 -0.73 0.58 8.17
CA PHE A 124 -0.02 -0.58 8.71
C PHE A 124 0.13 -0.52 10.24
N GLU A 125 0.20 0.66 10.85
CA GLU A 125 0.19 0.79 12.31
C GLU A 125 -1.18 0.43 12.89
N LYS A 126 -2.26 0.92 12.29
CA LYS A 126 -3.63 0.53 12.68
C LYS A 126 -3.83 -0.97 12.56
N LYS A 127 -3.36 -1.56 11.45
CA LYS A 127 -3.36 -3.01 11.26
C LYS A 127 -2.54 -3.75 12.32
N ARG A 128 -1.36 -3.23 12.68
CA ARG A 128 -0.50 -3.81 13.73
C ARG A 128 -1.22 -3.84 15.09
N ILE A 129 -1.91 -2.75 15.44
CA ILE A 129 -2.69 -2.66 16.69
C ILE A 129 -3.83 -3.66 16.68
N LEU A 130 -4.56 -3.78 15.55
CA LEU A 130 -5.63 -4.75 15.37
C LEU A 130 -5.13 -6.19 15.54
N GLU A 131 -3.97 -6.53 15.00
CA GLU A 131 -3.35 -7.85 15.12
C GLU A 131 -2.63 -8.07 16.47
N GLY A 132 -2.51 -7.06 17.32
CA GLY A 132 -1.74 -7.14 18.57
C GLY A 132 -0.23 -7.32 18.35
N GLY A 133 0.28 -6.94 17.17
CA GLY A 133 1.67 -7.13 16.77
C GLY A 133 2.63 -6.25 17.57
N LYS A 134 3.80 -6.80 17.90
CA LYS A 134 4.91 -6.04 18.52
C LYS A 134 5.55 -5.10 17.49
N LYS A 135 6.10 -3.97 17.96
CA LYS A 135 6.92 -3.07 17.13
C LYS A 135 8.15 -3.82 16.61
N THR A 136 8.56 -3.55 15.37
CA THR A 136 9.77 -4.16 14.78
C THR A 136 11.03 -3.59 15.43
N LYS A 137 12.15 -4.32 15.40
CA LYS A 137 13.43 -3.82 15.92
C LYS A 137 13.87 -2.52 15.23
N LYS A 138 13.77 -2.50 13.89
CA LYS A 138 14.05 -1.30 13.08
C LYS A 138 13.24 -0.10 13.50
N ARG A 139 11.96 -0.31 13.83
CA ARG A 139 11.08 0.74 14.30
C ARG A 139 11.58 1.33 15.62
N LEU A 140 11.95 0.48 16.58
CA LEU A 140 12.51 0.92 17.86
C LEU A 140 13.84 1.67 17.67
N ASP A 141 14.68 1.23 16.75
CA ASP A 141 15.95 1.90 16.44
C ASP A 141 15.72 3.26 15.75
N ASN A 142 14.72 3.35 14.86
CA ASN A 142 14.32 4.60 14.24
C ASN A 142 13.66 5.56 15.23
N GLU A 143 12.85 5.07 16.17
CA GLU A 143 12.30 5.86 17.29
C GLU A 143 13.43 6.47 18.14
N LYS A 144 14.50 5.71 18.42
CA LYS A 144 15.68 6.23 19.12
C LYS A 144 16.47 7.25 18.30
N THR A 145 16.58 7.04 16.98
CA THR A 145 17.44 7.85 16.11
C THR A 145 16.76 9.16 15.68
N GLN A 146 15.47 9.12 15.33
CA GLN A 146 14.71 10.27 14.81
C GLN A 146 14.08 11.11 15.94
N GLY A 147 13.96 10.57 17.15
CA GLY A 147 13.34 11.27 18.28
C GLY A 147 11.83 11.48 18.08
N ARG A 148 11.25 12.50 18.74
CA ARG A 148 9.79 12.70 18.83
C ARG A 148 9.11 13.03 17.48
N GLN A 149 9.86 13.56 16.51
CA GLN A 149 9.33 14.05 15.24
C GLN A 149 9.32 13.01 14.10
N GLY A 150 10.02 11.88 14.26
CA GLY A 150 10.11 10.85 13.21
C GLY A 150 10.88 11.32 11.96
N PHE A 151 10.69 10.59 10.85
CA PHE A 151 11.31 10.92 9.57
C PHE A 151 10.71 12.21 8.97
N PRO A 152 11.55 13.09 8.39
CA PRO A 152 11.06 14.25 7.68
C PRO A 152 10.19 13.83 6.50
N LEU A 153 8.96 14.31 6.45
CA LEU A 153 7.99 14.06 5.37
C LEU A 153 8.27 14.88 4.10
N ARG A 154 9.44 15.53 4.02
CA ARG A 154 9.90 16.26 2.85
C ARG A 154 11.26 15.76 2.44
N HIS A 155 11.36 15.45 1.16
CA HIS A 155 12.63 15.27 0.50
C HIS A 155 13.18 16.64 0.12
N ASP A 156 13.88 17.28 1.05
CA ASP A 156 14.69 18.45 0.71
C ASP A 156 15.88 17.93 -0.10
N ASN A 157 15.69 17.73 -1.40
CA ASN A 157 16.73 17.25 -2.31
C ASN A 157 17.90 18.24 -2.47
N GLY A 158 18.02 19.27 -1.62
CA GLY A 158 18.98 20.37 -1.77
C GLY A 158 18.82 21.21 -3.05
N MET A 159 17.97 20.81 -3.99
CA MET A 159 17.70 21.55 -5.22
C MET A 159 16.69 22.67 -4.96
N ARG A 160 17.19 23.78 -4.42
CA ARG A 160 16.58 25.09 -4.63
C ARG A 160 16.69 25.35 -6.14
N ARG A 161 15.61 25.16 -6.90
CA ARG A 161 15.56 25.62 -8.30
C ARG A 161 15.63 27.14 -8.28
N VAL A 162 16.84 27.69 -8.32
CA VAL A 162 17.04 29.09 -8.69
C VAL A 162 16.55 29.21 -10.12
N ILE A 163 15.49 29.99 -10.30
CA ILE A 163 15.10 30.50 -11.62
C ILE A 163 16.32 31.30 -12.08
N VAL A 164 17.13 30.73 -12.96
CA VAL A 164 18.18 31.50 -13.65
C VAL A 164 17.42 32.53 -14.45
N GLY A 165 17.54 33.80 -14.02
CA GLY A 165 16.83 34.91 -14.61
C GLY A 165 16.97 34.91 -16.12
N ILE A 166 15.84 35.07 -16.80
CA ILE A 166 15.80 35.48 -18.20
C ILE A 166 16.55 36.83 -18.24
N ARG A 167 17.75 36.82 -18.81
CA ARG A 167 18.43 38.06 -19.18
C ARG A 167 17.58 38.72 -20.28
N THR A 168 17.27 39.99 -20.02
CA THR A 168 16.72 41.02 -20.93
C THR A 168 17.11 40.86 -22.38
#